data_AF-A0A2A4ZDL1-F1
#
_entry.id   AF-A0A2A4ZDL1-F1
#
_cell.length_a   1.000
_cell.length_b   1.000
_cell.length_c   1.000
_cell.angle_alpha   90.00
_cell.angle_beta   90.00
_cell.angle_gamma   90.00
#
_symmetry.space_group_name_H-M   'P 1'
#
loop_
_entity.id
_entity.type
_entity.pdbx_description
1 polymer ?
#
loop_
_entity_poly.entity_id
_entity_poly.type
_entity_poly.pdbx_seq_one_letter_code
_entity_poly.pdbx_strand_id
1 'polypeptide(L)'
;MSKHTVFRPPDASENNIAGAWNLVDDHMIADETCERIEWLIQDYFERVSFEKDGWTAIYLDPRDQGLWRLEYPHGEMHGSGPLSLTRIPTHPT
;
A
#
# COMPACT_ATOMS: atom_id res chain seq x y z
N MET A 1 -18.64 -16.55 13.38
CA MET A 1 -17.22 -16.92 13.34
C MET A 1 -16.50 -15.78 12.65
N SER A 2 -15.92 -14.85 13.40
CA SER A 2 -15.16 -13.74 12.81
C SER A 2 -13.88 -14.33 12.24
N LYS A 3 -13.74 -14.30 10.91
CA LYS A 3 -12.45 -14.55 10.28
C LYS A 3 -11.54 -13.44 10.78
N HIS A 4 -10.63 -13.75 11.69
CA HIS A 4 -9.51 -12.85 11.95
C HIS A 4 -8.64 -12.91 10.69
N THR A 5 -8.80 -11.95 9.79
CA THR A 5 -7.90 -11.81 8.66
C THR A 5 -6.52 -11.51 9.22
N VAL A 6 -5.60 -12.46 9.05
CA VAL A 6 -4.20 -12.28 9.43
C VAL A 6 -3.48 -11.75 8.19
N PHE A 7 -3.15 -10.45 8.21
CA PHE A 7 -2.35 -9.84 7.15
C PHE A 7 -0.91 -10.37 7.18
N ARG A 8 -0.27 -10.37 6.02
CA ARG A 8 1.07 -10.93 5.81
C ARG A 8 2.00 -9.93 5.12
N PRO A 9 3.32 -10.01 5.40
CA PRO A 9 4.35 -9.29 4.65
C PRO A 9 4.29 -9.55 3.14
N PRO A 10 4.96 -8.74 2.31
CA PRO A 10 5.08 -9.01 0.88
C PRO A 10 5.81 -10.33 0.61
N ASP A 11 5.34 -11.07 -0.40
CA ASP A 11 6.07 -12.24 -0.92
C ASP A 11 7.33 -11.78 -1.67
N ALA A 12 8.34 -12.66 -1.82
CA ALA A 12 9.61 -12.30 -2.47
C ALA A 12 9.47 -11.86 -3.94
N SER A 13 8.41 -12.32 -4.62
CA SER A 13 8.09 -11.99 -6.01
C SER A 13 7.07 -10.86 -6.14
N GLU A 14 6.55 -10.37 -5.02
CA GLU A 14 5.53 -9.33 -5.01
C GLU A 14 6.21 -7.97 -5.21
N ASN A 15 5.81 -7.27 -6.27
CA ASN A 15 6.38 -5.97 -6.64
C ASN A 15 5.31 -4.87 -6.74
N ASN A 16 4.03 -5.24 -6.69
CA ASN A 16 2.91 -4.33 -6.70
C ASN A 16 1.76 -4.95 -5.89
N ILE A 17 1.19 -4.16 -4.99
CA ILE A 17 0.04 -4.49 -4.16
C ILE A 17 -0.95 -3.35 -4.36
N ALA A 18 -2.00 -3.59 -5.14
CA ALA A 18 -2.98 -2.57 -5.47
C ALA A 18 -4.34 -2.97 -4.91
N GLY A 19 -4.87 -2.13 -4.04
CA GLY A 19 -6.24 -2.25 -3.57
C GLY A 19 -7.26 -2.01 -4.68
N ALA A 20 -8.50 -2.38 -4.41
CA ALA A 20 -9.63 -2.07 -5.26
C ALA A 20 -10.78 -1.50 -4.43
N TRP A 21 -11.55 -0.62 -5.04
CA TRP A 21 -12.84 -0.23 -4.50
C TRP A 21 -13.95 -0.95 -5.25
N ASN A 22 -14.80 -1.62 -4.48
CA ASN A 22 -15.93 -2.38 -5.00
C ASN A 22 -17.21 -1.61 -4.71
N LEU A 23 -18.07 -1.50 -5.72
CA LEU A 23 -19.42 -0.96 -5.54
C LEU A 23 -20.32 -2.08 -4.96
N VAL A 24 -20.74 -1.92 -3.71
CA VAL A 24 -21.62 -2.85 -3.00
C VAL A 24 -22.78 -2.05 -2.42
N ASP A 25 -24.01 -2.37 -2.80
CA ASP A 25 -25.23 -1.69 -2.34
C ASP A 25 -25.16 -0.15 -2.47
N ASP A 26 -24.72 0.36 -3.64
CA ASP A 26 -24.50 1.79 -3.92
C ASP A 26 -23.41 2.49 -3.07
N HIS A 27 -22.62 1.72 -2.32
CA HIS A 27 -21.48 2.20 -1.55
C HIS A 27 -20.15 1.72 -2.14
N MET A 28 -19.16 2.60 -2.18
CA MET A 28 -17.77 2.22 -2.50
C MET A 28 -17.11 1.66 -1.24
N ILE A 29 -16.73 0.38 -1.28
CA ILE A 29 -16.09 -0.34 -0.18
C ILE A 29 -14.67 -0.74 -0.61
N ALA A 30 -13.69 -0.45 0.25
CA ALA A 30 -12.32 -0.89 0.08
C ALA A 30 -12.21 -2.42 0.25
N ASP A 31 -11.41 -3.07 -0.58
CA ASP A 31 -11.20 -4.52 -0.51
C ASP A 31 -10.19 -4.91 0.60
N GLU A 32 -10.08 -6.22 0.85
CA GLU A 32 -9.12 -6.77 1.84
C GLU A 32 -7.66 -6.40 1.50
N THR A 33 -7.36 -6.13 0.23
CA THR A 33 -6.04 -5.66 -0.19
C THR A 33 -5.75 -4.25 0.32
N CYS A 34 -6.75 -3.35 0.34
CA CYS A 34 -6.59 -2.04 0.96
C CYS A 34 -6.29 -2.18 2.46
N GLU A 35 -7.03 -3.03 3.17
CA GLU A 35 -6.79 -3.29 4.60
C GLU A 35 -5.39 -3.88 4.84
N ARG A 36 -4.92 -4.76 3.95
CA ARG A 36 -3.54 -5.29 3.99
C ARG A 36 -2.50 -4.19 3.79
N ILE A 37 -2.72 -3.27 2.84
CA ILE A 37 -1.82 -2.15 2.59
C ILE A 37 -1.76 -1.22 3.81
N GLU A 38 -2.90 -0.94 4.44
CA GLU A 38 -2.95 -0.15 5.68
C GLU A 38 -2.16 -0.81 6.80
N TRP A 39 -2.33 -2.12 7.00
CA TRP A 39 -1.52 -2.88 7.97
C TRP A 39 -0.03 -2.83 7.63
N LEU A 40 0.34 -2.99 6.36
CA LEU A 40 1.74 -2.95 5.94
C LEU A 40 2.40 -1.61 6.27
N ILE A 41 1.74 -0.48 6.02
CA ILE A 41 2.32 0.85 6.28
C ILE A 41 2.25 1.28 7.75
N GLN A 42 1.37 0.69 8.55
CA GLN A 42 1.21 1.00 9.98
C GLN A 42 2.08 0.11 10.88
N ASP A 43 2.17 -1.18 10.58
CA ASP A 43 2.72 -2.18 11.50
C ASP A 43 3.97 -2.91 10.98
N TYR A 44 4.23 -2.92 9.67
CA TYR A 44 5.32 -3.72 9.09
C TYR A 44 6.45 -2.88 8.50
N PHE A 45 6.13 -1.95 7.60
CA PHE A 45 7.13 -1.14 6.92
C PHE A 45 7.61 0.03 7.77
N GLU A 46 8.88 0.37 7.59
CA GLU A 46 9.48 1.54 8.20
C GLU A 46 9.34 2.75 7.24
N ARG A 47 8.64 3.80 7.67
CA ARG A 47 8.49 5.00 6.84
C ARG A 47 9.81 5.78 6.76
N VAL A 48 10.35 5.93 5.55
CA VAL A 48 11.66 6.56 5.30
C VAL A 48 11.51 8.05 5.00
N SER A 49 10.60 8.43 4.11
CA SER A 49 10.46 9.81 3.64
C SER A 49 9.12 10.08 2.96
N PHE A 50 8.81 11.36 2.78
CA PHE A 50 7.80 11.81 1.83
C PHE A 50 8.52 12.34 0.58
N GLU A 51 7.99 12.06 -0.62
CA GLU A 51 8.44 12.81 -1.81
C GLU A 51 8.05 14.28 -1.66
N LYS A 52 8.80 15.18 -2.32
CA LYS A 52 8.67 16.63 -2.17
C LYS A 52 7.26 17.15 -2.44
N ASP A 53 6.45 16.39 -3.17
CA ASP A 53 5.08 16.71 -3.52
C ASP A 53 4.08 16.44 -2.37
N GLY A 54 4.48 15.79 -1.28
CA GLY A 54 3.65 15.55 -0.09
C GLY A 54 2.59 14.44 -0.24
N TRP A 55 2.40 13.92 -1.45
CA TRP A 55 1.38 12.90 -1.78
C TRP A 55 1.91 11.47 -1.83
N THR A 56 3.22 11.30 -1.89
CA THR A 56 3.87 10.00 -2.01
C THR A 56 4.73 9.75 -0.78
N ALA A 57 4.58 8.57 -0.18
CA ALA A 57 5.39 8.15 0.95
C ALA A 57 6.28 6.96 0.54
N ILE A 58 7.54 7.00 0.95
CA ILE A 58 8.50 5.93 0.75
C ILE A 58 8.65 5.15 2.05
N TYR A 59 8.54 3.85 1.92
CA TYR A 59 8.60 2.86 2.98
C TYR A 59 9.77 1.91 2.70
N LEU A 60 10.38 1.38 3.75
CA LEU A 60 11.42 0.38 3.70
C LEU A 60 10.84 -0.95 4.17
N ASP A 61 11.07 -2.01 3.40
CA ASP A 61 10.82 -3.37 3.85
C ASP A 61 11.97 -3.81 4.78
N PRO A 62 11.70 -4.08 6.07
CA PRO A 62 12.75 -4.48 7.01
C PRO A 62 13.40 -5.83 6.63
N ARG A 63 12.71 -6.68 5.84
CA ARG A 63 13.19 -8.02 5.47
C ARG A 63 14.33 -7.99 4.47
N ASP A 64 14.18 -7.23 3.39
CA ASP A 64 15.16 -7.18 2.28
C ASP A 64 15.76 -5.79 2.06
N GLN A 65 15.40 -4.81 2.89
CA GLN A 65 15.80 -3.40 2.75
C GLN A 65 15.34 -2.81 1.40
N GLY A 66 14.31 -3.39 0.79
CA GLY A 66 13.70 -2.91 -0.44
C GLY A 66 12.83 -1.69 -0.19
N LEU A 67 12.88 -0.72 -1.09
CA LEU A 67 12.04 0.48 -0.99
C LEU A 67 10.69 0.24 -1.66
N TRP A 68 9.64 0.71 -1.01
CA TRP A 68 8.26 0.65 -1.44
C TRP A 68 7.67 2.05 -1.50
N ARG A 69 6.99 2.36 -2.60
CA ARG A 69 6.28 3.62 -2.80
C ARG A 69 4.81 3.40 -2.53
N LEU A 70 4.23 4.20 -1.63
CA LEU A 70 2.78 4.30 -1.44
C LEU A 70 2.25 5.41 -2.35
N GLU A 71 1.27 5.07 -3.17
CA GLU A 71 0.58 5.97 -4.09
C GLU A 71 -0.92 6.01 -3.74
N TYR A 72 -1.47 7.21 -3.74
CA TYR A 72 -2.91 7.44 -3.68
C TYR A 72 -3.39 7.80 -5.09
N PRO A 73 -3.89 6.85 -5.89
CA PRO A 73 -4.49 7.18 -7.17
C PRO A 73 -5.67 8.13 -6.92
N HIS A 74 -5.56 9.37 -7.40
CA HIS A 74 -6.54 10.49 -7.27
C HIS A 74 -6.56 11.24 -5.92
N GLY A 75 -5.40 11.46 -5.29
CA GLY A 75 -5.26 12.17 -4.00
C GLY A 75 -5.77 13.63 -3.91
N GLU A 76 -6.19 14.25 -5.02
CA GLU A 76 -6.75 15.61 -5.05
C GLU A 76 -8.27 15.66 -4.79
N MET A 77 -8.97 14.53 -4.81
CA MET A 77 -10.42 14.48 -4.53
C MET A 77 -10.67 13.89 -3.15
N HIS A 78 -11.47 14.59 -2.35
CA HIS A 78 -12.12 14.05 -1.14
C HIS A 78 -12.72 12.66 -1.46
N GLY A 79 -12.03 11.59 -1.07
CA GLY A 79 -12.30 10.21 -1.53
C GLY A 79 -11.21 9.63 -2.41
N SER A 80 -9.94 9.83 -2.03
CA SER A 80 -8.74 9.35 -2.72
C SER A 80 -8.82 7.83 -2.92
N GLY A 81 -8.76 7.36 -4.17
CA GLY A 81 -9.00 5.98 -4.58
C GLY A 81 -8.14 4.91 -3.89
N PRO A 82 -8.21 3.65 -4.34
CA PRO A 82 -7.63 2.53 -3.60
C PRO A 82 -6.12 2.67 -3.43
N LEU A 83 -5.63 2.36 -2.22
CA LEU A 83 -4.21 2.41 -1.89
C LEU A 83 -3.42 1.47 -2.80
N SER A 84 -2.22 1.90 -3.21
CA SER A 84 -1.31 1.06 -3.96
C SER A 84 0.11 1.17 -3.42
N LEU A 85 0.77 0.03 -3.24
CA LEU A 85 2.18 -0.09 -2.88
C LEU A 85 2.95 -0.69 -4.05
N THR A 86 3.97 0.02 -4.54
CA THR A 86 4.83 -0.45 -5.64
C THR A 86 6.28 -0.51 -5.18
N ARG A 87 6.94 -1.65 -5.39
CA ARG A 87 8.36 -1.82 -5.08
C ARG A 87 9.19 -0.98 -6.04
N ILE A 88 10.08 -0.16 -5.51
CA ILE A 88 10.96 0.68 -6.31
C ILE A 88 12.10 -0.19 -6.85
N PRO A 89 12.26 -0.31 -8.17
CA PRO A 89 13.39 -1.04 -8.74
C PRO A 89 14.67 -0.29 -8.41
N THR A 90 15.57 -0.94 -7.66
CA THR A 90 16.94 -0.47 -7.51
C THR A 90 17.65 -0.73 -8.85
N HIS A 91 17.86 0.30 -9.66
CA HIS A 91 18.75 0.18 -10.80
C HIS A 91 20.18 -0.07 -10.27
N PRO A 92 20.87 -1.14 -10.70
CA PRO A 92 22.30 -1.22 -10.48
C PRO A 92 22.98 -0.16 -11.36
N THR A 93 23.59 0.83 -10.73
CA THR A 93 24.54 1.76 -11.37
C THR A 93 25.79 1.04 -11.85
#